data_AF-A0AAW5P430-F1
#
_entry.id   AF-A0AAW5P430-F1
#
_cell.length_a   1.000
_cell.length_b   1.000
_cell.length_c   1.000
_cell.angle_alpha   90.00
_cell.angle_beta   90.00
_cell.angle_gamma   90.00
#
_symmetry.space_group_name_H-M   'P 1'
#
loop_
_entity.id
_entity.type
_entity.pdbx_description
1 polymer ?
#
loop_
_entity_poly.entity_id
_entity_poly.type
_entity_poly.pdbx_seq_one_letter_code
_entity_poly.pdbx_strand_id
1 'polypeptide(L)' 'MSTCAATNKDGTPCSNSTAAGSAYCHVHQNAGADKEADEHGFGVMLASALAVILVTHFLLQFVLGA' A
#
# COMPACT_ATOMS: atom_id res chain seq x y z
N MET A 1 22.07 17.97 18.91
CA MET A 1 21.05 17.09 18.31
C MET A 1 20.12 17.93 17.46
N SER A 2 19.71 17.44 16.28
CA SER A 2 18.59 18.00 15.51
C SER A 2 17.28 17.29 15.87
N THR A 3 16.17 18.00 15.75
CA THR A 3 14.83 17.51 16.02
C THR A 3 14.22 16.92 14.75
N CYS A 4 13.42 15.86 14.89
CA CYS A 4 12.74 15.21 13.77
C CYS A 4 11.86 16.21 12.99
N ALA A 5 11.94 16.18 11.66
CA ALA A 5 11.20 17.08 10.78
C ALA A 5 9.72 16.71 10.56
N ALA A 6 9.25 15.57 11.09
CA ALA A 6 7.88 15.10 10.89
C ALA A 6 6.92 15.58 11.98
N THR A 7 5.61 15.48 11.70
CA THR A 7 4.53 15.71 12.66
C THR A 7 3.95 14.38 13.15
N ASN A 8 3.50 14.37 14.40
CA ASN A 8 2.77 13.26 14.99
C ASN A 8 1.36 13.16 14.39
N LYS A 9 0.65 12.06 14.65
CA LYS A 9 -0.72 11.84 14.14
C LYS A 9 -1.74 12.88 14.64
N ASP A 10 -1.48 13.52 15.76
CA ASP A 10 -2.29 14.60 16.33
C ASP A 10 -1.98 15.99 15.71
N GLY A 11 -1.05 16.05 14.74
CA GLY A 11 -0.63 17.27 14.05
C GLY A 11 0.46 18.07 14.77
N THR A 12 0.91 17.64 15.96
CA THR A 12 1.98 18.31 16.70
C THR A 12 3.35 18.00 16.09
N PRO A 13 4.34 18.91 16.18
CA PRO A 13 5.71 18.63 15.72
C PRO A 13 6.37 17.52 16.54
N CYS A 14 7.12 16.64 15.89
CA CYS A 14 7.81 15.53 16.57
C CYS A 14 9.06 16.03 17.31
N SER A 15 9.08 15.89 18.62
CA SER A 15 10.20 16.36 19.47
C SER A 15 11.35 15.36 19.62
N ASN A 16 11.30 14.22 18.91
CA ASN A 16 12.32 13.17 19.05
C ASN A 16 13.62 13.53 18.31
N SER A 17 14.74 12.99 18.77
CA SER A 17 16.05 13.18 18.13
C SER A 17 16.09 12.47 16.78
N THR A 18 16.77 13.10 15.82
CA THR A 18 17.05 12.51 14.51
C THR A 18 17.95 11.28 14.62
N ALA A 19 17.72 10.28 13.76
CA ALA A 19 18.65 9.19 13.56
C ALA A 19 19.90 9.69 12.82
N ALA A 20 21.05 9.02 13.01
CA ALA A 20 22.30 9.42 12.37
C ALA A 20 22.15 9.44 10.83
N GLY A 21 22.44 10.58 10.21
CA GLY A 21 22.32 10.76 8.76
C GLY A 21 20.88 10.92 8.24
N SER A 22 19.88 11.08 9.11
CA SER A 22 18.47 11.24 8.73
C SER A 22 17.88 12.56 9.25
N ALA A 23 16.89 13.09 8.52
CA ALA A 23 16.05 14.19 8.99
C ALA A 23 14.92 13.70 9.93
N TYR A 24 14.76 12.38 10.07
CA TYR A 24 13.68 11.73 10.80
C TYR A 24 14.22 10.92 11.97
N CYS A 25 13.41 10.79 13.03
CA CYS A 25 13.67 9.83 14.10
C CYS A 25 13.41 8.40 13.63
N HIS A 26 13.87 7.40 14.39
CA HIS A 26 13.68 5.98 14.05
C HIS A 26 12.21 5.59 13.82
N VAL A 27 11.26 6.29 14.47
CA VAL A 27 9.81 6.05 14.28
C VAL A 27 9.32 6.57 12.93
N HIS A 28 9.72 7.79 12.55
CA HIS A 28 9.25 8.43 11.31
C HIS A 28 10.10 8.07 10.09
N GLN A 29 11.31 7.52 10.28
CA GLN A 29 12.16 7.06 9.19
C GLN A 29 11.50 5.95 8.37
N ASN A 30 10.70 5.08 9.03
CA ASN A 30 10.03 3.97 8.36
C ASN A 30 8.63 4.32 7.82
N ALA A 31 8.03 5.44 8.26
CA ALA A 31 6.70 5.86 7.84
C ALA A 31 6.61 6.26 6.34
N GLY A 32 7.76 6.46 5.70
CA GLY A 32 7.86 6.65 4.25
C GLY A 32 7.95 5.33 3.45
N ALA A 33 8.37 4.23 4.08
CA ALA A 33 8.47 2.92 3.43
C ALA A 33 7.10 2.26 3.25
N ASP A 34 6.12 2.67 4.06
CA ASP A 34 4.75 2.15 4.00
C ASP A 34 3.95 2.74 2.81
N LYS A 35 4.47 3.77 2.13
CA LYS A 35 3.84 4.39 0.95
C LYS A 35 4.14 3.66 -0.37
N GLU A 36 4.97 2.63 -0.33
CA GLU A 36 5.15 1.67 -1.43
C GLU A 36 4.40 0.35 -1.18
N ALA A 37 3.56 0.29 -0.15
CA ALA A 37 2.66 -0.83 0.07
C ALA A 37 1.38 -0.68 -0.76
N ASP A 38 1.47 -1.18 -1.99
CA ASP A 38 0.46 -2.11 -2.50
C ASP A 38 -0.92 -1.55 -2.87
N GLU A 39 -0.96 -0.59 -3.80
CA GLU A 39 -2.14 -0.39 -4.66
C GLU A 39 -2.27 -1.51 -5.73
N HIS A 40 -1.34 -2.47 -5.76
CA HIS A 40 -1.33 -3.58 -6.71
C HIS A 40 -2.15 -4.80 -6.21
N GLY A 41 -2.28 -5.01 -4.90
CA GLY A 41 -2.91 -6.20 -4.33
C GLY A 41 -4.40 -6.32 -4.62
N PHE A 42 -5.19 -5.27 -4.34
CA PHE A 42 -6.64 -5.32 -4.54
C PHE A 42 -7.04 -5.30 -6.02
N GLY A 43 -6.40 -4.46 -6.83
CA GLY A 43 -6.68 -4.34 -8.26
C GLY A 43 -6.35 -5.63 -9.02
N VAL A 44 -5.19 -6.23 -8.75
CA VAL A 44 -4.77 -7.48 -9.38
C VAL A 44 -5.65 -8.66 -8.95
N MET A 45 -6.02 -8.73 -7.66
CA MET A 45 -6.96 -9.75 -7.16
C MET A 45 -8.32 -9.65 -7.85
N LEU A 46 -8.88 -8.43 -7.95
CA LEU A 46 -10.17 -8.19 -8.58
C LEU A 46 -10.14 -8.51 -10.09
N ALA A 47 -9.09 -8.07 -10.80
CA ALA A 47 -8.92 -8.38 -12.22
C ALA A 47 -8.80 -9.89 -12.47
N SER A 48 -8.06 -10.59 -11.61
CA SER A 48 -7.88 -12.05 -11.69
C SER A 48 -9.20 -12.79 -11.48
N ALA A 49 -9.98 -12.38 -10.47
CA ALA A 49 -11.30 -12.97 -10.20
C ALA A 49 -12.27 -12.78 -11.37
N LEU A 50 -12.33 -11.57 -11.94
CA LEU A 50 -13.17 -11.27 -13.10
C LEU A 50 -12.79 -12.07 -14.33
N ALA A 51 -11.48 -12.23 -14.61
CA ALA A 51 -11.01 -13.02 -15.74
C ALA A 51 -11.45 -14.49 -15.65
N VAL A 52 -11.33 -15.11 -14.47
CA VAL A 52 -11.77 -16.49 -14.26
C VAL A 52 -13.29 -16.61 -14.46
N ILE A 53 -14.08 -15.69 -13.90
CA ILE A 53 -15.54 -15.73 -14.03
C ILE A 53 -15.96 -15.64 -15.50
N LEU A 54 -15.37 -14.72 -16.26
CA LEU A 54 -15.69 -14.53 -17.68
C LEU A 54 -15.32 -15.76 -18.52
N VAL A 55 -14.13 -16.33 -18.32
CA VAL A 55 -13.70 -17.54 -19.03
C VAL A 55 -14.64 -18.69 -18.72
N THR A 56 -14.99 -18.89 -17.44
CA THR A 56 -15.88 -19.98 -17.03
C THR A 56 -17.29 -19.80 -17.62
N HIS A 57 -17.82 -18.58 -17.61
CA HIS A 57 -19.12 -18.27 -18.25
C HIS A 57 -19.10 -18.54 -19.75
N PHE A 58 -18.04 -18.13 -20.45
CA PHE A 58 -17.93 -18.34 -21.89
C PHE A 58 -17.85 -19.83 -22.24
N LEU A 59 -17.08 -20.61 -21.48
CA LEU A 59 -17.02 -22.06 -21.65
C LEU A 59 -18.37 -22.72 -21.39
N LEU A 60 -19.10 -22.29 -20.37
CA LEU A 60 -20.44 -22.79 -20.08
C LEU A 60 -21.43 -22.46 -21.21
N GLN A 61 -21.42 -21.24 -21.74
CA GLN A 61 -22.23 -20.84 -22.90
C GLN A 61 -21.92 -21.71 -24.12
N PHE A 62 -20.64 -21.94 -24.41
CA PHE A 62 -20.21 -22.79 -25.52
C PHE A 62 -20.67 -24.25 -25.36
N VAL A 63 -20.55 -24.82 -24.16
CA VAL A 63 -20.96 -26.21 -23.87
C VAL A 63 -22.48 -26.36 -23.89
N LEU A 64 -23.22 -25.37 -23.40
CA LEU A 64 -24.68 -25.39 -23.30
C LEU A 64 -25.37 -24.98 -24.62
N GLY A 65 -24.62 -24.49 -25.61
CA GLY A 65 -25.14 -24.11 -26.93
C GLY A 65 -26.16 -22.96 -26.87
N ALA A 66 -26.03 -22.07 -25.89
CA ALA A 66 -26.84 -20.87 -25.72
C ALA A 66 -26.40 -19.73 -26.65
#